data_AF-A0A9P1I6Z6-F1
#
_entry.id   AF-A0A9P1I6Z6-F1
#
_cell.length_a   1.000
_cell.length_b   1.000
_cell.length_c   1.000
_cell.angle_alpha   90.00
_cell.angle_beta   90.00
_cell.angle_gamma   90.00
#
_symmetry.space_group_name_H-M   'P 1'
#
loop_
_entity.id
_entity.type
_entity.pdbx_description
1 polymer ?
#
loop_
_entity_poly.entity_id
_entity_poly.type
_entity_poly.pdbx_seq_one_letter_code
_entity_poly.pdbx_strand_id
1 'polypeptide(L)'
;MNYLITIIFPLFILGIAAGPLEIADEFKKHFNVEDKQLESVEQLLVKMKKLAHSRSFRGREFGNDAVEDSKKDVTISAQQGTISKNLSPFLFEGDIFLSRRQAVDILKALSKDKSKRLRRSFVSDKTAMWKKFPIQYRFHESVDFYTISQIIAAIRYWEDSTCITFENVNDVPDGDYIEFFVGQGCYSMIGRNGGRQGVSIGESCVKLGVIEHEIGHALGLWHEQSRPDALSYIEVETDFILPSYISDFLQRDDEIDTLGIPYDLGSVMHYGSTAFSSDQKSKTVVTRDSLYQQTIGQREKLSFYDVATINRAYCENECIAEDTKCENGGYMKPSKCSECLCPDGLGGDHCEKNEEAKNAECGGILKVTDSWQEIESPGYPDPGYDSDQKCSWLIKSDDATKRIELEFIEDFSFLCTSTCVDFVELKISDDLRNTGFRFCCYDKPEISFVSQTNTAIVIFRSQLSQDIGFKIRMRTTTSEARTTLAPAIITTTIAPLPVDLPNVWADWAEWSTCSRTCGGCGIRSRVRTCRSKKCEGRRQEFGTCNLQACPVDKHCAKLMSNNRLCHGKVCTKNDISISSCDAPQCCPPFQNIDGMCQSDQQNQHDELWLSI
;
A
#
# COMPACT_ATOMS: atom_id res chain seq x y z
N MET A 1 -44.71 39.21 -34.44
CA MET A 1 -44.42 38.01 -35.24
C MET A 1 -43.41 37.19 -34.45
N ASN A 2 -43.86 36.09 -33.86
CA ASN A 2 -43.07 35.15 -33.06
C ASN A 2 -41.97 34.52 -33.89
N TYR A 3 -40.76 34.38 -33.35
CA TYR A 3 -39.91 33.21 -33.61
C TYR A 3 -39.13 32.85 -32.35
N LEU A 4 -39.51 31.71 -31.76
CA LEU A 4 -38.73 30.95 -30.78
C LEU A 4 -37.41 30.51 -31.41
N ILE A 5 -36.28 30.74 -30.73
CA ILE A 5 -35.03 30.01 -30.98
C ILE A 5 -34.86 29.05 -29.82
N THR A 6 -35.08 27.77 -30.11
CA THR A 6 -34.84 26.65 -29.21
C THR A 6 -33.34 26.43 -29.08
N ILE A 7 -32.79 26.71 -27.89
CA ILE A 7 -31.41 26.37 -27.54
C ILE A 7 -31.40 24.88 -27.15
N ILE A 8 -30.81 24.05 -28.00
CA ILE A 8 -30.52 22.65 -27.70
C ILE A 8 -29.15 22.62 -26.98
N PHE A 9 -29.17 22.40 -25.67
CA PHE A 9 -28.01 21.94 -24.92
C PHE A 9 -27.81 20.44 -25.19
N PRO A 10 -26.61 19.94 -25.54
CA PRO A 10 -26.36 18.52 -25.45
C PRO A 10 -26.17 18.18 -23.96
N LEU A 11 -27.16 17.50 -23.40
CA LEU A 11 -27.08 16.76 -22.15
C LEU A 11 -26.23 15.49 -22.37
N PHE A 12 -25.38 15.19 -21.40
CA PHE A 12 -24.86 13.86 -21.06
C PHE A 12 -24.08 13.09 -22.13
N ILE A 13 -22.74 13.09 -21.99
CA ILE A 13 -21.97 11.86 -22.24
C ILE A 13 -21.82 11.18 -20.88
N LEU A 14 -22.72 10.22 -20.62
CA LEU A 14 -22.48 9.13 -19.68
C LEU A 14 -21.25 8.34 -20.16
N GLY A 15 -20.36 7.98 -19.23
CA GLY A 15 -19.21 7.13 -19.49
C GLY A 15 -19.60 5.87 -20.25
N ILE A 16 -19.20 5.81 -21.51
CA ILE A 16 -19.25 4.60 -22.31
C ILE A 16 -18.00 3.82 -21.92
N ALA A 17 -18.19 2.62 -21.35
CA ALA A 17 -17.09 1.68 -21.18
C ALA A 17 -16.49 1.40 -22.55
N ALA A 18 -15.25 1.85 -22.75
CA ALA A 18 -14.47 1.65 -23.97
C ALA A 18 -14.37 0.17 -24.34
N GLY A 19 -14.50 -0.16 -25.62
CA GLY A 19 -14.43 -1.55 -26.09
C GLY A 19 -12.99 -2.08 -26.17
N PRO A 20 -12.78 -3.41 -26.37
CA PRO A 20 -11.43 -3.99 -26.53
C PRO A 20 -10.61 -3.39 -27.68
N LEU A 21 -11.28 -2.88 -28.73
CA LEU A 21 -10.62 -2.21 -29.86
C LEU A 21 -9.94 -0.89 -29.44
N GLU A 22 -10.56 -0.17 -28.50
CA GLU A 22 -10.12 1.16 -28.06
C GLU A 22 -8.86 1.08 -27.19
N ILE A 23 -8.69 0.00 -26.42
CA ILE A 23 -7.49 -0.24 -25.61
C ILE A 23 -6.31 -0.69 -26.47
N ALA A 24 -6.54 -1.56 -27.46
CA ALA A 24 -5.47 -1.91 -28.39
C ALA A 24 -4.95 -0.66 -29.13
N ASP A 25 -5.84 0.25 -29.49
CA ASP A 25 -5.47 1.52 -30.12
C ASP A 25 -4.74 2.47 -29.13
N GLU A 26 -5.11 2.49 -27.84
CA GLU A 26 -4.38 3.19 -26.77
C GLU A 26 -2.91 2.75 -26.72
N PHE A 27 -2.66 1.44 -26.65
CA PHE A 27 -1.28 0.92 -26.62
C PHE A 27 -0.49 1.25 -27.88
N LYS A 28 -1.08 1.09 -29.08
CA LYS A 28 -0.41 1.43 -30.35
C LYS A 28 -0.04 2.90 -30.40
N LYS A 29 -0.95 3.78 -29.96
CA LYS A 29 -0.76 5.22 -30.00
C LYS A 29 0.37 5.66 -29.06
N HIS A 30 0.50 5.03 -27.90
CA HIS A 30 1.37 5.53 -26.84
C HIS A 30 2.66 4.71 -26.61
N PHE A 31 2.78 3.47 -27.10
CA PHE A 31 3.92 2.59 -26.76
C PHE A 31 4.72 2.05 -27.96
N ASN A 32 4.56 2.63 -29.16
CA ASN A 32 5.29 2.22 -30.37
C ASN A 32 5.22 0.70 -30.63
N VAL A 33 4.04 0.12 -30.44
CA VAL A 33 3.77 -1.32 -30.61
C VAL A 33 2.76 -1.56 -31.73
N GLU A 34 2.92 -2.68 -32.43
CA GLU A 34 1.99 -3.16 -33.46
C GLU A 34 1.01 -4.22 -32.92
N ASP A 35 -0.13 -4.44 -33.61
CA ASP A 35 -1.14 -5.46 -33.26
C ASP A 35 -0.54 -6.84 -32.94
N LYS A 36 0.35 -7.31 -33.83
CA LYS A 36 0.97 -8.63 -33.70
C LYS A 36 1.88 -8.73 -32.46
N GLN A 37 2.42 -7.61 -31.99
CA GLN A 37 3.21 -7.56 -30.77
C GLN A 37 2.30 -7.60 -29.54
N LEU A 38 1.20 -6.85 -29.56
CA LEU A 38 0.20 -6.83 -28.48
C LEU A 38 -0.45 -8.21 -28.28
N GLU A 39 -0.97 -8.83 -29.35
CA GLU A 39 -1.54 -10.18 -29.31
C GLU A 39 -0.51 -11.19 -28.76
N SER A 40 0.76 -11.02 -29.14
CA SER A 40 1.81 -11.90 -28.64
C SER A 40 2.10 -11.68 -27.15
N VAL A 41 2.05 -10.45 -26.63
CA VAL A 41 2.25 -10.17 -25.22
C VAL A 41 1.10 -10.75 -24.41
N GLU A 42 -0.15 -10.50 -24.81
CA GLU A 42 -1.34 -11.08 -24.18
C GLU A 42 -1.25 -12.62 -24.11
N GLN A 43 -0.92 -13.28 -25.23
CA GLN A 43 -0.75 -14.74 -25.26
C GLN A 43 0.37 -15.24 -24.35
N LEU A 44 1.46 -14.48 -24.19
CA LEU A 44 2.55 -14.81 -23.29
C LEU A 44 2.12 -14.68 -21.83
N LEU A 45 1.41 -13.60 -21.48
CA LEU A 45 0.87 -13.38 -20.14
C LEU A 45 -0.12 -14.48 -19.76
N VAL A 46 -1.03 -14.86 -20.66
CA VAL A 46 -1.95 -15.99 -20.43
C VAL A 46 -1.19 -17.29 -20.20
N LYS A 47 -0.08 -17.55 -20.93
CA LYS A 47 0.77 -18.74 -20.69
C LYS A 47 1.44 -18.68 -19.32
N MET A 48 1.91 -17.51 -18.87
CA MET A 48 2.48 -17.34 -17.53
C MET A 48 1.44 -17.63 -16.45
N LYS A 49 0.24 -17.04 -16.56
CA LYS A 49 -0.89 -17.24 -15.65
C LYS A 49 -1.24 -18.73 -15.53
N LYS A 50 -1.34 -19.43 -16.66
CA LYS A 50 -1.58 -20.88 -16.72
C LYS A 50 -0.49 -21.70 -16.01
N LEU A 51 0.77 -21.38 -16.27
CA LEU A 51 1.92 -22.08 -15.69
C LEU A 51 2.01 -21.87 -14.18
N ALA A 52 1.84 -20.63 -13.72
CA ALA A 52 1.84 -20.26 -12.31
C ALA A 52 0.70 -20.96 -11.56
N HIS A 53 -0.52 -20.90 -12.08
CA HIS A 53 -1.68 -21.57 -11.49
C HIS A 53 -1.47 -23.09 -11.38
N SER A 54 -0.99 -23.73 -12.45
CA SER A 54 -0.71 -25.17 -12.44
C SER A 54 0.29 -25.55 -11.35
N ARG A 55 1.33 -24.72 -11.11
CA ARG A 55 2.31 -24.93 -10.04
C ARG A 55 1.70 -24.74 -8.66
N SER A 56 0.99 -23.63 -8.43
CA SER A 56 0.38 -23.31 -7.13
C SER A 56 -0.67 -24.34 -6.72
N PHE A 57 -1.41 -24.91 -7.67
CA PHE A 57 -2.47 -25.89 -7.42
C PHE A 57 -2.14 -27.33 -7.82
N ARG A 58 -0.86 -27.73 -7.81
CA ARG A 58 -0.40 -29.12 -7.98
C ARG A 58 -0.98 -29.83 -9.22
N GLY A 59 -0.96 -29.16 -10.36
CA GLY A 59 -1.37 -29.74 -11.65
C GLY A 59 -2.86 -29.63 -11.97
N ARG A 60 -3.65 -28.87 -11.20
CA ARG A 60 -5.03 -28.52 -11.63
C ARG A 60 -4.98 -27.73 -12.94
N GLU A 61 -5.81 -28.13 -13.89
CA GLU A 61 -5.95 -27.41 -15.15
C GLU A 61 -6.54 -26.01 -14.92
N PHE A 62 -6.03 -25.05 -15.69
CA PHE A 62 -6.54 -23.68 -15.74
C PHE A 62 -7.90 -23.71 -16.45
N GLY A 63 -8.99 -23.70 -15.68
CA GLY A 63 -10.37 -23.80 -16.22
C GLY A 63 -10.82 -22.54 -16.97
N ASN A 64 -11.97 -22.63 -17.64
CA ASN A 64 -12.60 -21.50 -18.34
C ASN A 64 -12.89 -20.31 -17.40
N ASP A 65 -13.11 -20.58 -16.12
CA ASP A 65 -13.36 -19.56 -15.08
C ASP A 65 -12.18 -18.59 -14.93
N ALA A 66 -10.95 -19.04 -15.18
CA ALA A 66 -9.76 -18.21 -15.06
C ALA A 66 -9.58 -17.23 -16.23
N VAL A 67 -10.05 -17.57 -17.44
CA VAL A 67 -10.08 -16.60 -18.55
C VAL A 67 -11.07 -15.48 -18.24
N GLU A 68 -12.21 -15.80 -17.63
CA GLU A 68 -13.16 -14.79 -17.14
C GLU A 68 -12.60 -14.00 -15.94
N ASP A 69 -11.91 -14.65 -15.00
CA ASP A 69 -11.24 -13.96 -13.87
C ASP A 69 -10.16 -12.98 -14.34
N SER A 70 -9.46 -13.29 -15.44
CA SER A 70 -8.45 -12.39 -16.01
C SER A 70 -9.04 -11.09 -16.56
N LYS A 71 -10.36 -11.07 -16.79
CA LYS A 71 -11.16 -9.92 -17.19
C LYS A 71 -12.00 -9.38 -16.03
N LYS A 72 -11.65 -9.66 -14.78
CA LYS A 72 -12.24 -8.96 -13.63
C LYS A 72 -11.48 -7.67 -13.38
N ASP A 73 -12.22 -6.67 -12.94
CA ASP A 73 -11.66 -5.43 -12.44
C ASP A 73 -10.84 -5.72 -11.18
N VAL A 74 -9.62 -5.19 -11.10
CA VAL A 74 -8.67 -5.50 -10.01
C VAL A 74 -8.00 -4.25 -9.46
N THR A 75 -7.60 -4.31 -8.18
CA THR A 75 -6.91 -3.23 -7.48
C THR A 75 -5.57 -3.72 -6.93
N ILE A 76 -4.52 -2.89 -7.11
CA ILE A 76 -3.17 -3.12 -6.57
C ILE A 76 -3.03 -2.54 -5.17
N SER A 77 -3.68 -1.39 -4.94
CA SER A 77 -3.80 -0.73 -3.64
C SER A 77 -5.17 -0.08 -3.53
N ALA A 78 -5.70 0.01 -2.32
CA ALA A 78 -6.94 0.74 -2.05
C ALA A 78 -6.81 2.26 -2.34
N GLN A 79 -5.58 2.78 -2.44
CA GLN A 79 -5.33 4.17 -2.79
C GLN A 79 -5.17 4.41 -4.31
N GLN A 80 -5.18 3.36 -5.13
CA GLN A 80 -5.05 3.44 -6.59
C GLN A 80 -6.37 3.06 -7.27
N GLY A 81 -6.60 3.58 -8.47
CA GLY A 81 -7.79 3.25 -9.25
C GLY A 81 -7.87 1.75 -9.60
N THR A 82 -9.10 1.25 -9.75
CA THR A 82 -9.33 -0.10 -10.24
C THR A 82 -8.99 -0.20 -11.72
N ILE A 83 -8.20 -1.21 -12.09
CA ILE A 83 -7.85 -1.53 -13.47
C ILE A 83 -9.07 -2.16 -14.13
N SER A 84 -9.48 -1.63 -15.28
CA SER A 84 -10.64 -2.16 -15.99
C SER A 84 -10.34 -3.53 -16.60
N LYS A 85 -11.39 -4.35 -16.70
CA LYS A 85 -11.37 -5.67 -17.34
C LYS A 85 -10.82 -5.73 -18.77
N ASN A 86 -10.89 -4.61 -19.49
CA ASN A 86 -10.42 -4.54 -20.87
C ASN A 86 -8.91 -4.28 -20.92
N LEU A 87 -8.36 -3.62 -19.88
CA LEU A 87 -6.95 -3.28 -19.78
C LEU A 87 -6.13 -4.40 -19.11
N SER A 88 -6.70 -5.06 -18.10
CA SER A 88 -6.05 -6.11 -17.32
C SER A 88 -5.41 -7.27 -18.10
N PRO A 89 -5.86 -7.68 -19.31
CA PRO A 89 -5.19 -8.75 -20.06
C PRO A 89 -3.81 -8.36 -20.59
N PHE A 90 -3.54 -7.06 -20.75
CA PHE A 90 -2.28 -6.54 -21.30
C PHE A 90 -1.25 -6.17 -20.23
N LEU A 91 -1.69 -6.07 -18.98
CA LEU A 91 -0.84 -5.66 -17.87
C LEU A 91 -0.35 -6.87 -17.09
N PHE A 92 0.91 -6.79 -16.73
CA PHE A 92 1.61 -7.70 -15.84
C PHE A 92 1.67 -7.07 -14.46
N GLU A 93 1.47 -7.85 -13.39
CA GLU A 93 1.47 -7.30 -12.03
C GLU A 93 0.48 -6.12 -11.85
N GLY A 94 -0.57 -6.09 -12.66
CA GLY A 94 -1.64 -5.09 -12.62
C GLY A 94 -1.37 -3.79 -13.40
N ASP A 95 -0.17 -3.21 -13.34
CA ASP A 95 0.13 -1.88 -13.91
C ASP A 95 1.45 -1.83 -14.71
N ILE A 96 2.06 -2.99 -15.02
CA ILE A 96 3.26 -3.04 -15.84
C ILE A 96 2.91 -3.52 -17.25
N PHE A 97 3.13 -2.68 -18.25
CA PHE A 97 3.10 -3.11 -19.64
C PHE A 97 4.48 -3.66 -20.05
N LEU A 98 4.56 -4.97 -20.31
CA LEU A 98 5.82 -5.61 -20.69
C LEU A 98 6.09 -5.50 -22.19
N SER A 99 7.34 -5.23 -22.56
CA SER A 99 7.78 -5.51 -23.92
C SER A 99 7.73 -7.01 -24.21
N ARG A 100 7.58 -7.37 -25.49
CA ARG A 100 7.61 -8.78 -25.93
C ARG A 100 8.87 -9.51 -25.45
N ARG A 101 10.02 -8.83 -25.47
CA ARG A 101 11.29 -9.41 -25.02
C ARG A 101 11.23 -9.74 -23.53
N GLN A 102 10.83 -8.80 -22.69
CA GLN A 102 10.65 -9.01 -21.25
C GLN A 102 9.67 -10.16 -20.99
N ALA A 103 8.51 -10.16 -21.65
CA ALA A 103 7.52 -11.22 -21.48
C ALA A 103 8.07 -12.61 -21.86
N VAL A 104 8.87 -12.72 -22.93
CA VAL A 104 9.51 -13.98 -23.31
C VAL A 104 10.53 -14.44 -22.26
N ASP A 105 11.34 -13.53 -21.73
CA ASP A 105 12.41 -13.87 -20.80
C ASP A 105 11.84 -14.31 -19.44
N ILE A 106 10.80 -13.64 -18.97
CA ILE A 106 10.04 -14.01 -17.75
C ILE A 106 9.40 -15.38 -17.91
N LEU A 107 8.77 -15.66 -19.06
CA LEU A 107 8.14 -16.96 -19.31
C LEU A 107 9.18 -18.09 -19.33
N LYS A 108 10.38 -17.84 -19.89
CA LYS A 108 11.49 -18.80 -19.84
C LYS A 108 12.00 -19.03 -18.42
N ALA A 109 12.14 -17.97 -17.60
CA ALA A 109 12.54 -18.08 -16.20
C ALA A 109 11.53 -18.95 -15.44
N LEU A 110 10.23 -18.66 -15.60
CA LEU A 110 9.15 -19.48 -15.05
C LEU A 110 9.19 -20.93 -15.54
N SER A 111 9.59 -21.22 -16.77
CA SER A 111 9.59 -22.60 -17.31
C SER A 111 10.71 -23.49 -16.79
N LYS A 112 11.77 -22.94 -16.19
CA LYS A 112 12.91 -23.73 -15.68
C LYS A 112 12.58 -24.34 -14.31
N ASP A 113 13.09 -25.55 -14.07
CA ASP A 113 13.12 -26.18 -12.74
C ASP A 113 14.38 -25.70 -12.00
N LYS A 114 14.20 -25.24 -10.75
CA LYS A 114 15.17 -24.38 -10.04
C LYS A 114 16.57 -24.99 -9.96
N SER A 115 17.56 -24.30 -10.54
CA SER A 115 18.98 -24.47 -10.22
C SER A 115 19.67 -23.10 -10.10
N LYS A 116 20.09 -22.77 -8.88
CA LYS A 116 21.04 -21.73 -8.40
C LYS A 116 20.80 -20.23 -8.71
N ARG A 117 20.39 -19.53 -7.62
CA ARG A 117 20.94 -18.30 -6.97
C ARG A 117 21.40 -17.11 -7.84
N LEU A 118 20.80 -15.94 -7.58
CA LEU A 118 21.36 -14.78 -6.83
C LEU A 118 20.24 -13.79 -6.46
N ARG A 119 20.35 -13.13 -5.29
CA ARG A 119 19.34 -12.22 -4.72
C ARG A 119 19.46 -10.83 -5.31
N ARG A 120 18.36 -10.30 -5.82
CA ARG A 120 18.35 -9.10 -6.65
C ARG A 120 16.89 -8.39 -6.49
N SER A 121 16.59 -7.03 -6.50
CA SER A 121 15.45 -6.00 -6.51
C SER A 121 15.15 -5.00 -7.75
N PHE A 122 16.09 -4.46 -8.54
CA PHE A 122 16.01 -3.48 -9.67
C PHE A 122 16.14 -4.14 -11.06
N VAL A 123 15.71 -3.54 -12.18
CA VAL A 123 15.89 -4.18 -13.51
C VAL A 123 17.33 -4.68 -13.74
N SER A 124 17.50 -5.99 -13.81
CA SER A 124 18.81 -6.62 -13.93
C SER A 124 19.44 -6.47 -15.32
N ASP A 125 18.63 -6.20 -16.35
CA ASP A 125 19.09 -5.94 -17.70
C ASP A 125 19.59 -4.49 -17.84
N LYS A 126 20.92 -4.31 -17.81
CA LYS A 126 21.59 -3.02 -18.00
C LYS A 126 21.22 -2.31 -19.32
N THR A 127 20.69 -3.02 -20.31
CA THR A 127 20.24 -2.40 -21.56
C THR A 127 18.92 -1.65 -21.41
N ALA A 128 18.13 -1.98 -20.39
CA ALA A 128 16.88 -1.31 -20.03
C ALA A 128 17.07 -0.11 -19.08
N MET A 129 18.31 0.28 -18.78
CA MET A 129 18.58 1.53 -18.04
C MET A 129 18.57 2.72 -18.99
N TRP A 130 18.12 3.89 -18.50
CA TRP A 130 18.31 5.16 -19.21
C TRP A 130 19.79 5.54 -19.23
N LYS A 131 20.34 5.80 -20.43
CA LYS A 131 21.79 6.02 -20.63
C LYS A 131 22.16 7.48 -20.86
N LYS A 132 21.17 8.33 -21.08
CA LYS A 132 21.35 9.75 -21.38
C LYS A 132 20.39 10.54 -20.51
N PHE A 133 20.92 11.60 -19.92
CA PHE A 133 20.18 12.58 -19.17
C PHE A 133 20.38 13.96 -19.83
N PRO A 134 19.38 14.84 -19.84
CA PRO A 134 18.04 14.64 -19.28
C PRO A 134 17.20 13.60 -20.06
N ILE A 135 16.31 12.89 -19.36
CA ILE A 135 15.28 12.04 -19.98
C ILE A 135 14.25 12.99 -20.60
N GLN A 136 14.08 12.90 -21.92
CA GLN A 136 13.10 13.70 -22.62
C GLN A 136 11.69 13.19 -22.31
N TYR A 137 10.77 14.09 -22.03
CA TYR A 137 9.37 13.77 -21.83
C TYR A 137 8.45 14.80 -22.45
N ARG A 138 7.22 14.41 -22.77
CA ARG A 138 6.18 15.30 -23.27
C ARG A 138 4.82 14.96 -22.70
N PHE A 139 3.88 15.89 -22.84
CA PHE A 139 2.48 15.69 -22.53
C PHE A 139 1.68 15.47 -23.82
N HIS A 140 0.88 14.40 -23.86
CA HIS A 140 -0.13 14.21 -24.88
C HIS A 140 -1.29 15.21 -24.67
N GLU A 141 -2.01 15.55 -25.74
CA GLU A 141 -3.14 16.51 -25.72
C GLU A 141 -4.29 16.13 -24.78
N SER A 142 -4.35 14.86 -24.35
CA SER A 142 -5.34 14.37 -23.40
C SER A 142 -5.09 14.81 -21.96
N VAL A 143 -3.88 15.25 -21.62
CA VAL A 143 -3.50 15.57 -20.24
C VAL A 143 -3.92 17.01 -19.91
N ASP A 144 -4.81 17.17 -18.94
CA ASP A 144 -5.24 18.49 -18.49
C ASP A 144 -4.17 19.21 -17.64
N PHE A 145 -4.39 20.51 -17.42
CA PHE A 145 -3.46 21.37 -16.70
C PHE A 145 -3.23 20.94 -15.24
N TYR A 146 -4.26 20.42 -14.56
CA TYR A 146 -4.14 19.98 -13.17
C TYR A 146 -3.25 18.73 -13.09
N THR A 147 -3.49 17.76 -13.97
CA THR A 147 -2.67 16.54 -14.09
C THR A 147 -1.23 16.87 -14.46
N ILE A 148 -1.00 17.79 -15.40
CA ILE A 148 0.34 18.31 -15.72
C ILE A 148 1.02 18.86 -14.46
N SER A 149 0.32 19.65 -13.64
CA SER A 149 0.91 20.22 -12.42
C SER A 149 1.37 19.14 -11.42
N GLN A 150 0.61 18.04 -11.30
CA GLN A 150 0.95 16.92 -10.42
C GLN A 150 2.12 16.09 -10.99
N ILE A 151 2.14 15.88 -12.31
CA ILE A 151 3.27 15.19 -12.97
C ILE A 151 4.56 16.00 -12.81
N ILE A 152 4.51 17.32 -12.98
CA ILE A 152 5.69 18.18 -12.78
C ILE A 152 6.15 18.12 -11.31
N ALA A 153 5.23 18.07 -10.34
CA ALA A 153 5.59 17.93 -8.93
C ALA A 153 6.32 16.60 -8.66
N ALA A 154 5.83 15.49 -9.21
CA ALA A 154 6.47 14.17 -9.10
C ALA A 154 7.85 14.13 -9.77
N ILE A 155 7.97 14.70 -10.98
CA ILE A 155 9.26 14.83 -11.68
C ILE A 155 10.26 15.61 -10.84
N ARG A 156 9.86 16.76 -10.29
CA ARG A 156 10.73 17.59 -9.44
C ARG A 156 11.19 16.85 -8.20
N TYR A 157 10.36 15.99 -7.62
CA TYR A 157 10.77 15.17 -6.48
C TYR A 157 11.88 14.19 -6.87
N TRP A 158 11.76 13.53 -8.03
CA TRP A 158 12.82 12.67 -8.58
C TRP A 158 14.11 13.45 -8.87
N GLU A 159 14.01 14.63 -9.49
CA GLU A 159 15.17 15.48 -9.80
C GLU A 159 15.85 16.03 -8.55
N ASP A 160 15.07 16.38 -7.53
CA ASP A 160 15.61 16.86 -6.26
C ASP A 160 16.28 15.72 -5.50
N SER A 161 15.71 14.52 -5.50
CA SER A 161 16.19 13.41 -4.66
C SER A 161 17.27 12.55 -5.33
N THR A 162 17.50 12.71 -6.63
CA THR A 162 18.42 11.88 -7.42
C THR A 162 19.30 12.70 -8.37
N CYS A 163 20.16 12.02 -9.14
CA CYS A 163 20.92 12.64 -10.24
C CYS A 163 20.16 12.64 -11.57
N ILE A 164 18.97 12.03 -11.62
CA ILE A 164 18.19 11.92 -12.84
C ILE A 164 17.55 13.27 -13.12
N THR A 165 17.70 13.74 -14.36
CA THR A 165 17.11 14.99 -14.82
C THR A 165 16.13 14.73 -15.97
N PHE A 166 15.14 15.60 -16.11
CA PHE A 166 14.08 15.49 -17.12
C PHE A 166 13.98 16.77 -17.94
N GLU A 167 13.64 16.64 -19.23
CA GLU A 167 13.47 17.76 -20.14
C GLU A 167 12.11 17.68 -20.84
N ASN A 168 11.28 18.70 -20.67
CA ASN A 168 10.00 18.81 -21.38
C ASN A 168 10.24 19.26 -22.82
N VAL A 169 9.74 18.50 -23.78
CA VAL A 169 9.83 18.77 -25.21
C VAL A 169 8.43 18.90 -25.82
N ASN A 170 8.22 19.96 -26.61
CA ASN A 170 6.92 20.24 -27.23
C ASN A 170 6.67 19.34 -28.46
N ASP A 171 7.72 19.10 -29.25
CA ASP A 171 7.69 18.27 -30.45
C ASP A 171 8.02 16.81 -30.12
N VAL A 172 7.66 15.89 -31.04
CA VAL A 172 8.04 14.48 -30.92
C VAL A 172 9.56 14.36 -31.12
N PRO A 173 10.34 13.91 -30.11
CA PRO A 173 11.78 13.81 -30.24
C PRO A 173 12.23 12.70 -31.17
N ASP A 174 13.39 12.91 -31.80
CA ASP A 174 14.15 11.85 -32.43
C ASP A 174 14.87 11.01 -31.35
N GLY A 175 14.27 9.89 -30.94
CA GLY A 175 14.90 8.97 -30.00
C GLY A 175 13.95 8.39 -28.95
N ASP A 176 14.50 8.12 -27.77
CA ASP A 176 13.78 7.51 -26.65
C ASP A 176 13.23 8.60 -25.74
N TYR A 177 11.93 8.58 -25.45
CA TYR A 177 11.30 9.59 -24.61
C TYR A 177 10.04 9.04 -23.92
N ILE A 178 9.64 9.71 -22.85
CA ILE A 178 8.42 9.42 -22.11
C ILE A 178 7.26 10.28 -22.64
N GLU A 179 6.11 9.68 -22.92
CA GLU A 179 4.87 10.41 -23.22
C GLU A 179 3.85 10.19 -22.11
N PHE A 180 3.55 11.23 -21.34
CA PHE A 180 2.44 11.18 -20.39
C PHE A 180 1.11 11.36 -21.11
N PHE A 181 0.14 10.50 -20.82
CA PHE A 181 -1.20 10.55 -21.43
C PHE A 181 -2.26 10.10 -20.42
N VAL A 182 -3.54 10.32 -20.76
CA VAL A 182 -4.68 9.90 -19.93
C VAL A 182 -5.27 8.65 -20.56
N GLY A 183 -4.96 7.48 -19.98
CA GLY A 183 -5.47 6.18 -20.38
C GLY A 183 -6.45 5.58 -19.36
N GLN A 184 -6.83 4.32 -19.56
CA GLN A 184 -7.81 3.60 -18.72
C GLN A 184 -7.22 2.99 -17.44
N GLY A 185 -6.38 3.75 -16.74
CA GLY A 185 -5.73 3.30 -15.51
C GLY A 185 -4.38 3.99 -15.30
N CYS A 186 -3.65 3.51 -14.30
CA CYS A 186 -2.29 3.92 -14.01
C CYS A 186 -1.41 2.75 -14.42
N TYR A 187 -0.49 2.97 -15.36
CA TYR A 187 0.42 1.94 -15.80
C TYR A 187 1.60 2.52 -16.59
N SER A 188 2.69 1.77 -16.60
CA SER A 188 3.96 2.15 -17.22
C SER A 188 4.70 0.93 -17.76
N MET A 189 5.72 1.17 -18.59
CA MET A 189 6.69 0.13 -18.90
C MET A 189 7.82 0.15 -17.87
N ILE A 190 8.46 -1.01 -17.67
CA ILE A 190 9.63 -1.09 -16.80
C ILE A 190 10.92 -0.75 -17.55
N GLY A 191 11.62 0.26 -17.04
CA GLY A 191 12.87 0.76 -17.60
C GLY A 191 12.71 1.39 -18.99
N ARG A 192 13.84 1.65 -19.64
CA ARG A 192 13.95 2.22 -20.99
C ARG A 192 13.74 1.15 -22.07
N ASN A 193 12.60 1.16 -22.75
CA ASN A 193 12.32 0.23 -23.86
C ASN A 193 12.69 0.80 -25.24
N GLY A 194 12.69 2.13 -25.37
CA GLY A 194 13.16 2.86 -26.54
C GLY A 194 12.05 3.30 -27.49
N GLY A 195 12.33 4.35 -28.26
CA GLY A 195 11.30 5.09 -28.99
C GLY A 195 10.31 5.79 -28.04
N ARG A 196 9.06 5.94 -28.48
CA ARG A 196 7.96 6.45 -27.66
C ARG A 196 7.56 5.42 -26.60
N GLN A 197 7.67 5.80 -25.33
CA GLN A 197 7.22 5.00 -24.20
C GLN A 197 6.17 5.77 -23.39
N GLY A 198 4.94 5.27 -23.39
CA GLY A 198 3.84 5.88 -22.66
C GLY A 198 3.93 5.72 -21.15
N VAL A 199 3.40 6.67 -20.41
CA VAL A 199 3.05 6.54 -18.99
C VAL A 199 1.60 7.01 -18.83
N SER A 200 0.71 6.09 -18.49
CA SER A 200 -0.72 6.38 -18.34
C SER A 200 -1.00 6.94 -16.96
N ILE A 201 -1.53 8.17 -16.89
CA ILE A 201 -2.06 8.78 -15.68
C ILE A 201 -3.56 9.02 -15.91
N GLY A 202 -4.36 7.98 -15.65
CA GLY A 202 -5.83 8.08 -15.71
C GLY A 202 -6.42 9.03 -14.66
N GLU A 203 -7.71 9.33 -14.75
CA GLU A 203 -8.38 10.30 -13.86
C GLU A 203 -8.24 9.96 -12.36
N SER A 204 -8.28 8.67 -12.01
CA SER A 204 -8.13 8.19 -10.62
C SER A 204 -6.67 8.10 -10.14
N CYS A 205 -5.72 8.36 -11.04
CA CYS A 205 -4.28 8.22 -10.82
C CYS A 205 -3.60 9.54 -10.43
N VAL A 206 -4.33 10.66 -10.44
CA VAL A 206 -3.79 12.01 -10.23
C VAL A 206 -3.52 12.25 -8.74
N LYS A 207 -2.56 11.49 -8.20
CA LYS A 207 -2.03 11.55 -6.84
C LYS A 207 -0.51 11.48 -6.92
N LEU A 208 0.19 12.27 -6.11
CA LEU A 208 1.64 12.40 -6.20
C LEU A 208 2.37 11.05 -6.13
N GLY A 209 2.13 10.26 -5.08
CA GLY A 209 2.76 8.94 -4.93
C GLY A 209 2.40 7.93 -6.02
N VAL A 210 1.21 8.04 -6.66
CA VAL A 210 0.86 7.17 -7.82
C VAL A 210 1.67 7.59 -9.05
N ILE A 211 1.80 8.89 -9.31
CA ILE A 211 2.60 9.35 -10.46
C ILE A 211 4.09 9.03 -10.24
N GLU A 212 4.59 9.22 -9.03
CA GLU A 212 5.96 8.83 -8.66
C GLU A 212 6.19 7.33 -8.83
N HIS A 213 5.20 6.49 -8.51
CA HIS A 213 5.21 5.05 -8.73
C HIS A 213 5.37 4.71 -10.23
N GLU A 214 4.54 5.29 -11.09
CA GLU A 214 4.61 5.04 -12.55
C GLU A 214 5.92 5.53 -13.20
N ILE A 215 6.44 6.67 -12.73
CA ILE A 215 7.76 7.15 -13.13
C ILE A 215 8.84 6.19 -12.63
N GLY A 216 8.73 5.68 -11.40
CA GLY A 216 9.66 4.70 -10.87
C GLY A 216 9.70 3.42 -11.69
N HIS A 217 8.57 2.92 -12.20
CA HIS A 217 8.56 1.85 -13.20
C HIS A 217 9.34 2.24 -14.45
N ALA A 218 9.10 3.41 -15.03
CA ALA A 218 9.82 3.89 -16.20
C ALA A 218 11.34 3.99 -15.95
N LEU A 219 11.77 4.25 -14.71
CA LEU A 219 13.18 4.26 -14.30
C LEU A 219 13.77 2.87 -14.04
N GLY A 220 12.94 1.85 -13.84
CA GLY A 220 13.35 0.46 -13.68
C GLY A 220 13.10 -0.15 -12.30
N LEU A 221 12.24 0.46 -11.49
CA LEU A 221 11.75 -0.17 -10.26
C LEU A 221 10.64 -1.18 -10.58
N TRP A 222 10.72 -2.32 -9.94
CA TRP A 222 9.64 -3.30 -9.90
C TRP A 222 8.88 -3.18 -8.59
N HIS A 223 7.79 -3.92 -8.46
CA HIS A 223 7.08 -4.02 -7.20
C HIS A 223 7.89 -4.66 -6.08
N GLU A 224 7.73 -4.14 -4.87
CA GLU A 224 8.51 -4.58 -3.71
C GLU A 224 8.13 -6.01 -3.28
N GLN A 225 6.84 -6.41 -3.34
CA GLN A 225 6.42 -7.77 -2.95
C GLN A 225 6.92 -8.87 -3.89
N SER A 226 7.35 -8.51 -5.11
CA SER A 226 7.88 -9.46 -6.08
C SER A 226 9.39 -9.67 -5.91
N ARG A 227 10.03 -9.01 -4.94
CA ARG A 227 11.43 -9.26 -4.58
C ARG A 227 11.70 -10.72 -4.14
N PRO A 228 12.88 -11.28 -4.45
CA PRO A 228 13.33 -12.62 -4.02
C PRO A 228 13.35 -12.85 -2.51
N ASP A 229 13.55 -11.80 -1.72
CA ASP A 229 13.59 -11.85 -0.25
C ASP A 229 12.25 -11.53 0.41
N ALA A 230 11.21 -11.16 -0.35
CA ALA A 230 9.90 -10.70 0.14
C ALA A 230 9.24 -11.66 1.12
N LEU A 231 9.29 -12.98 0.86
CA LEU A 231 8.66 -14.00 1.71
C LEU A 231 9.24 -14.10 3.14
N SER A 232 10.36 -13.40 3.42
CA SER A 232 10.91 -13.24 4.77
C SER A 232 10.19 -12.15 5.58
N TYR A 233 9.41 -11.30 4.92
CA TYR A 233 8.71 -10.13 5.50
C TYR A 233 7.19 -10.23 5.35
N ILE A 234 6.72 -10.91 4.31
CA ILE A 234 5.30 -11.11 4.02
C ILE A 234 4.95 -12.59 3.82
N GLU A 235 3.66 -12.87 3.92
CA GLU A 235 3.00 -14.11 3.54
C GLU A 235 1.92 -13.78 2.50
N VAL A 236 1.84 -14.62 1.46
CA VAL A 236 0.90 -14.47 0.36
C VAL A 236 -0.20 -15.51 0.51
N GLU A 237 -1.43 -15.04 0.73
CA GLU A 237 -2.62 -15.88 0.92
C GLU A 237 -3.27 -16.21 -0.42
N THR A 238 -2.72 -17.21 -1.10
CA THR A 238 -3.14 -17.60 -2.47
C THR A 238 -4.60 -18.00 -2.60
N ASP A 239 -5.26 -18.38 -1.49
CA ASP A 239 -6.66 -18.79 -1.48
C ASP A 239 -7.62 -17.60 -1.66
N PHE A 240 -7.19 -16.37 -1.34
CA PHE A 240 -7.98 -15.15 -1.52
C PHE A 240 -7.64 -14.39 -2.80
N ILE A 241 -6.56 -14.76 -3.49
CA ILE A 241 -6.14 -14.14 -4.75
C ILE A 241 -7.02 -14.69 -5.88
N LEU A 242 -7.49 -13.80 -6.76
CA LEU A 242 -8.10 -14.21 -8.02
C LEU A 242 -7.17 -15.19 -8.76
N PRO A 243 -7.61 -16.42 -9.13
CA PRO A 243 -6.74 -17.47 -9.65
C PRO A 243 -5.82 -17.05 -10.80
N SER A 244 -6.29 -16.12 -11.64
CA SER A 244 -5.57 -15.59 -12.80
C SER A 244 -4.44 -14.60 -12.47
N TYR A 245 -4.34 -14.14 -11.23
CA TYR A 245 -3.36 -13.16 -10.78
C TYR A 245 -2.33 -13.76 -9.81
N ILE A 246 -2.38 -15.06 -9.52
CA ILE A 246 -1.39 -15.72 -8.66
C ILE A 246 0.05 -15.57 -9.20
N SER A 247 0.21 -15.50 -10.52
CA SER A 247 1.51 -15.22 -11.16
C SER A 247 2.14 -13.92 -10.70
N ASP A 248 1.32 -12.95 -10.32
CA ASP A 248 1.71 -11.57 -10.05
C ASP A 248 2.21 -11.40 -8.60
N PHE A 249 2.16 -12.47 -7.81
CA PHE A 249 2.73 -12.57 -6.46
C PHE A 249 3.97 -13.46 -6.42
N LEU A 250 4.43 -13.98 -7.57
CA LEU A 250 5.63 -14.79 -7.64
C LEU A 250 6.88 -13.92 -7.49
N GLN A 251 7.85 -14.46 -6.75
CA GLN A 251 9.15 -13.81 -6.56
C GLN A 251 9.96 -13.86 -7.85
N ARG A 252 10.64 -12.75 -8.16
CA ARG A 252 11.40 -12.55 -9.40
C ARG A 252 12.89 -12.68 -9.13
N ASP A 253 13.35 -13.92 -9.08
CA ASP A 253 14.76 -14.24 -8.79
C ASP A 253 15.72 -13.73 -9.89
N ASP A 254 15.27 -13.59 -11.14
CA ASP A 254 16.13 -13.31 -12.30
C ASP A 254 16.05 -11.83 -12.78
N GLU A 255 14.92 -11.15 -12.60
CA GLU A 255 14.60 -9.86 -13.24
C GLU A 255 14.95 -8.61 -12.40
N ILE A 256 15.06 -8.79 -11.10
CA ILE A 256 15.04 -7.77 -10.05
C ILE A 256 16.42 -7.91 -9.36
N ASP A 257 17.34 -6.87 -9.20
CA ASP A 257 18.70 -6.57 -8.51
C ASP A 257 18.78 -5.65 -7.23
N THR A 258 19.13 -6.17 -6.02
CA THR A 258 18.71 -5.57 -4.73
C THR A 258 19.61 -4.42 -4.38
N LEU A 259 20.78 -4.40 -5.01
CA LEU A 259 21.81 -3.43 -4.78
C LEU A 259 22.20 -3.32 -3.29
N GLY A 260 21.91 -4.39 -2.52
CA GLY A 260 22.09 -4.43 -1.07
C GLY A 260 21.10 -3.60 -0.26
N ILE A 261 20.04 -3.06 -0.86
CA ILE A 261 19.00 -2.29 -0.19
C ILE A 261 18.04 -3.24 0.56
N PRO A 262 17.75 -3.00 1.85
CA PRO A 262 16.79 -3.79 2.63
C PRO A 262 15.39 -3.80 2.03
N TYR A 263 14.56 -4.76 2.44
CA TYR A 263 13.15 -4.80 2.07
C TYR A 263 12.37 -3.70 2.81
N ASP A 264 11.54 -2.96 2.09
CA ASP A 264 10.78 -1.83 2.63
C ASP A 264 9.27 -2.05 2.55
N LEU A 265 8.66 -2.35 3.70
CA LEU A 265 7.21 -2.54 3.80
C LEU A 265 6.43 -1.25 3.52
N GLY A 266 7.06 -0.07 3.59
CA GLY A 266 6.45 1.21 3.26
C GLY A 266 6.80 1.74 1.87
N SER A 267 7.48 0.96 1.02
CA SER A 267 7.76 1.35 -0.37
C SER A 267 6.47 1.71 -1.12
N VAL A 268 6.53 2.75 -1.97
CA VAL A 268 5.41 3.09 -2.86
C VAL A 268 5.17 1.98 -3.89
N MET A 269 6.18 1.15 -4.14
CA MET A 269 6.15 -0.01 -5.03
C MET A 269 5.56 -1.25 -4.36
N HIS A 270 5.19 -1.19 -3.08
CA HIS A 270 4.59 -2.33 -2.41
C HIS A 270 3.08 -2.42 -2.71
N TYR A 271 2.58 -3.64 -2.96
CA TYR A 271 1.15 -3.93 -3.01
C TYR A 271 0.43 -3.64 -1.69
N GLY A 272 -0.85 -3.29 -1.78
CA GLY A 272 -1.74 -3.22 -0.62
C GLY A 272 -2.14 -4.60 -0.09
N SER A 273 -2.66 -4.62 1.13
CA SER A 273 -3.04 -5.87 1.82
C SER A 273 -4.11 -6.69 1.10
N THR A 274 -5.00 -6.06 0.35
CA THR A 274 -6.12 -6.70 -0.37
C THR A 274 -5.91 -6.77 -1.88
N ALA A 275 -4.67 -6.59 -2.36
CA ALA A 275 -4.34 -6.56 -3.78
C ALA A 275 -4.88 -7.82 -4.49
N PHE A 276 -5.61 -7.65 -5.60
CA PHE A 276 -6.20 -8.75 -6.38
C PHE A 276 -7.09 -9.73 -5.59
N SER A 277 -7.65 -9.30 -4.45
CA SER A 277 -8.56 -10.14 -3.66
C SER A 277 -9.84 -10.46 -4.45
N SER A 278 -10.28 -11.71 -4.40
CA SER A 278 -11.50 -12.17 -5.09
C SER A 278 -12.77 -11.47 -4.63
N ASP A 279 -12.78 -11.00 -3.38
CA ASP A 279 -13.90 -10.31 -2.72
C ASP A 279 -13.60 -8.81 -2.44
N GLN A 280 -12.44 -8.32 -2.85
CA GLN A 280 -11.92 -6.97 -2.59
C GLN A 280 -11.79 -6.59 -1.10
N LYS A 281 -11.87 -7.56 -0.18
CA LYS A 281 -11.86 -7.33 1.28
C LYS A 281 -10.85 -8.21 2.02
N SER A 282 -10.73 -9.46 1.60
CA SER A 282 -9.79 -10.42 2.15
C SER A 282 -8.35 -9.99 1.88
N LYS A 283 -7.48 -10.24 2.87
CA LYS A 283 -6.06 -9.91 2.74
C LYS A 283 -5.38 -10.99 1.91
N THR A 284 -4.74 -10.58 0.82
CA THR A 284 -3.90 -11.42 -0.03
C THR A 284 -2.43 -11.29 0.34
N VAL A 285 -2.04 -10.17 0.95
CA VAL A 285 -0.69 -9.93 1.49
C VAL A 285 -0.76 -9.66 2.99
N VAL A 286 -0.17 -10.55 3.77
CA VAL A 286 -0.11 -10.47 5.23
C VAL A 286 1.33 -10.21 5.66
N THR A 287 1.56 -9.19 6.48
CA THR A 287 2.91 -8.92 7.00
C THR A 287 3.24 -9.91 8.12
N ARG A 288 4.48 -10.43 8.16
CA ARG A 288 4.90 -11.37 9.21
C ARG A 288 4.91 -10.75 10.59
N ASP A 289 5.22 -9.46 10.67
CA ASP A 289 4.98 -8.64 11.84
C ASP A 289 3.70 -7.83 11.60
N SER A 290 2.65 -8.12 12.37
CA SER A 290 1.31 -7.58 12.17
C SER A 290 1.24 -6.06 12.37
N LEU A 291 2.22 -5.44 13.04
CA LEU A 291 2.27 -3.99 13.20
C LEU A 291 2.58 -3.24 11.90
N TYR A 292 3.20 -3.91 10.93
CA TYR A 292 3.43 -3.34 9.60
C TYR A 292 2.24 -3.50 8.66
N GLN A 293 1.16 -4.14 9.08
CA GLN A 293 0.06 -4.47 8.19
C GLN A 293 -0.65 -3.22 7.63
N GLN A 294 -0.63 -2.14 8.39
CA GLN A 294 -1.14 -0.82 8.01
C GLN A 294 -0.12 0.04 7.24
N THR A 295 1.14 -0.40 7.16
CA THR A 295 2.23 0.29 6.46
C THR A 295 2.25 -0.01 4.96
N ILE A 296 1.93 -1.25 4.57
CA ILE A 296 2.01 -1.69 3.16
C ILE A 296 0.96 -1.05 2.25
N GLY A 297 1.33 -0.78 1.00
CA GLY A 297 0.42 -0.30 -0.04
C GLY A 297 0.11 1.20 -0.03
N GLN A 298 0.86 1.97 0.74
CA GLN A 298 0.75 3.43 0.74
C GLN A 298 1.02 4.03 -0.65
N ARG A 299 0.36 5.16 -0.97
CA ARG A 299 0.55 5.95 -2.20
C ARG A 299 0.69 7.45 -1.90
N GLU A 300 1.25 7.78 -0.72
CA GLU A 300 1.56 9.16 -0.32
C GLU A 300 2.75 9.70 -1.12
N LYS A 301 3.88 8.98 -1.05
CA LYS A 301 5.16 9.37 -1.65
C LYS A 301 6.12 8.18 -1.76
N LEU A 302 7.21 8.35 -2.49
CA LEU A 302 8.36 7.46 -2.45
C LEU A 302 8.93 7.33 -1.03
N SER A 303 9.32 6.10 -0.66
CA SER A 303 10.08 5.86 0.55
C SER A 303 11.55 6.23 0.36
N PHE A 304 12.28 6.31 1.47
CA PHE A 304 13.73 6.53 1.43
C PHE A 304 14.46 5.45 0.62
N TYR A 305 13.99 4.20 0.67
CA TYR A 305 14.60 3.08 -0.04
C TYR A 305 14.21 2.99 -1.51
N ASP A 306 13.05 3.51 -1.90
CA ASP A 306 12.71 3.68 -3.32
C ASP A 306 13.74 4.59 -4.01
N VAL A 307 14.03 5.74 -3.39
CA VAL A 307 15.02 6.71 -3.88
C VAL A 307 16.45 6.14 -3.80
N ALA A 308 16.80 5.49 -2.68
CA ALA A 308 18.13 4.88 -2.52
C ALA A 308 18.43 3.82 -3.58
N THR A 309 17.42 3.06 -4.00
CA THR A 309 17.56 2.06 -5.07
C THR A 309 17.91 2.74 -6.40
N ILE A 310 17.22 3.82 -6.76
CA ILE A 310 17.53 4.58 -7.98
C ILE A 310 18.90 5.26 -7.90
N ASN A 311 19.24 5.89 -6.77
CA ASN A 311 20.54 6.53 -6.59
C ASN A 311 21.70 5.52 -6.66
N ARG A 312 21.49 4.32 -6.12
CA ARG A 312 22.48 3.24 -6.23
C ARG A 312 22.63 2.73 -7.66
N ALA A 313 21.54 2.69 -8.42
CA ALA A 313 21.57 2.22 -9.80
C ALA A 313 22.18 3.24 -10.77
N TYR A 314 21.85 4.52 -10.63
CA TYR A 314 22.18 5.57 -11.60
C TYR A 314 23.25 6.56 -11.14
N CYS A 315 23.37 6.80 -9.84
CA CYS A 315 24.09 7.95 -9.29
C CYS A 315 25.33 7.58 -8.46
N GLU A 316 25.81 6.33 -8.54
CA GLU A 316 26.96 5.85 -7.75
C GLU A 316 28.25 6.64 -8.00
N ASN A 317 28.36 7.32 -9.15
CA ASN A 317 29.51 8.14 -9.51
C ASN A 317 29.33 9.64 -9.23
N GLU A 318 28.20 10.05 -8.66
CA GLU A 318 27.98 11.43 -8.24
C GLU A 318 28.62 11.69 -6.88
N CYS A 319 28.93 12.95 -6.60
CA CYS A 319 29.50 13.40 -5.31
C CYS A 319 30.86 12.79 -4.90
N ILE A 320 31.59 12.13 -5.80
CA ILE A 320 32.91 11.52 -5.51
C ILE A 320 33.93 12.52 -4.95
N ALA A 321 33.82 13.80 -5.34
CA ALA A 321 34.76 14.85 -4.94
C ALA A 321 34.44 15.46 -3.56
N GLU A 322 33.30 15.13 -2.96
CA GLU A 322 32.84 15.66 -1.67
C GLU A 322 33.09 14.66 -0.53
N ASP A 323 33.13 15.15 0.72
CA ASP A 323 33.28 14.32 1.94
C ASP A 323 32.21 14.68 3.00
N THR A 324 31.05 15.20 2.57
CA THR A 324 29.86 15.43 3.41
C THR A 324 29.49 14.18 4.20
N LYS A 325 29.52 14.28 5.54
CA LYS A 325 29.15 13.18 6.43
C LYS A 325 27.68 13.25 6.77
N CYS A 326 26.95 12.20 6.44
CA CYS A 326 25.54 12.06 6.77
C CYS A 326 25.37 11.21 8.03
N GLU A 327 24.47 11.64 8.92
CA GLU A 327 24.10 10.92 10.14
C GLU A 327 22.84 10.06 9.94
N ASN A 328 22.56 9.21 10.93
CA ASN A 328 21.29 8.47 11.05
C ASN A 328 20.88 7.67 9.80
N GLY A 329 21.87 7.19 9.04
CA GLY A 329 21.65 6.40 7.83
C GLY A 329 21.34 7.21 6.57
N GLY A 330 21.39 8.54 6.63
CA GLY A 330 21.37 9.38 5.44
C GLY A 330 22.59 9.15 4.53
N TYR A 331 22.50 9.62 3.29
CA TYR A 331 23.61 9.61 2.35
C TYR A 331 23.60 10.89 1.50
N MET A 332 24.72 11.21 0.84
CA MET A 332 24.84 12.43 0.04
C MET A 332 23.74 12.52 -1.01
N LYS A 333 23.10 13.68 -1.09
CA LYS A 333 22.06 13.97 -2.06
C LYS A 333 22.69 14.22 -3.44
N PRO A 334 22.49 13.36 -4.46
CA PRO A 334 23.23 13.49 -5.73
C PRO A 334 22.97 14.79 -6.49
N SER A 335 21.80 15.40 -6.33
CA SER A 335 21.49 16.73 -6.91
C SER A 335 22.20 17.89 -6.21
N LYS A 336 22.65 17.69 -4.96
CA LYS A 336 23.33 18.70 -4.14
C LYS A 336 24.24 18.04 -3.09
N CYS A 337 25.46 17.69 -3.52
CA CYS A 337 26.41 16.90 -2.74
C CYS A 337 26.87 17.51 -1.39
N SER A 338 26.62 18.80 -1.15
CA SER A 338 26.85 19.45 0.14
C SER A 338 25.81 19.11 1.21
N GLU A 339 24.70 18.48 0.81
CA GLU A 339 23.58 18.10 1.68
C GLU A 339 23.37 16.58 1.65
N CYS A 340 22.69 16.08 2.67
CA CYS A 340 22.30 14.68 2.78
C CYS A 340 20.82 14.48 2.44
N LEU A 341 20.53 13.40 1.74
CA LEU A 341 19.18 12.85 1.68
C LEU A 341 18.92 12.11 2.98
N CYS A 342 17.83 12.48 3.67
CA CYS A 342 17.53 11.97 5.00
C CYS A 342 16.36 10.99 4.99
N PRO A 343 16.40 9.95 5.84
CA PRO A 343 15.24 9.12 6.07
C PRO A 343 14.06 9.91 6.61
N ASP A 344 12.85 9.42 6.34
CA ASP A 344 11.62 10.02 6.84
C ASP A 344 11.65 10.21 8.36
N GLY A 345 11.25 11.40 8.81
CA GLY A 345 11.31 11.82 10.20
C GLY A 345 12.63 12.49 10.60
N LEU A 346 13.66 12.48 9.75
CA LEU A 346 14.93 13.17 9.96
C LEU A 346 15.10 14.34 8.97
N GLY A 347 15.96 15.29 9.33
CA GLY A 347 16.24 16.48 8.55
C GLY A 347 17.52 17.18 9.00
N GLY A 348 17.72 18.41 8.52
CA GLY A 348 19.01 19.10 8.59
C GLY A 348 19.93 18.70 7.44
N ASP A 349 20.97 19.49 7.21
CA ASP A 349 21.88 19.33 6.06
C ASP A 349 22.65 17.99 6.13
N HIS A 350 22.78 17.41 7.33
CA HIS A 350 23.48 16.15 7.58
C HIS A 350 22.59 15.07 8.19
N CYS A 351 21.25 15.24 8.17
CA CYS A 351 20.29 14.33 8.80
C CYS A 351 20.45 14.21 10.32
N GLU A 352 21.00 15.24 10.96
CA GLU A 352 21.31 15.29 12.40
C GLU A 352 20.10 15.73 13.25
N LYS A 353 19.06 16.29 12.61
CA LYS A 353 17.85 16.84 13.23
C LYS A 353 16.61 16.00 12.92
N ASN A 354 15.51 16.29 13.59
CA ASN A 354 14.19 15.83 13.16
C ASN A 354 13.76 16.57 11.87
N GLU A 355 12.89 15.94 11.11
CA GLU A 355 12.23 16.58 9.97
C GLU A 355 11.41 17.79 10.43
N GLU A 356 11.49 18.89 9.67
CA GLU A 356 10.75 20.12 9.99
C GLU A 356 9.24 19.91 9.87
N ALA A 357 8.52 20.48 10.82
CA ALA A 357 7.06 20.46 10.85
C ALA A 357 6.47 21.21 9.67
N LYS A 358 5.27 20.79 9.25
CA LYS A 358 4.49 21.44 8.19
C LYS A 358 3.11 21.75 8.74
N ASN A 359 2.65 22.99 8.57
CA ASN A 359 1.32 23.47 8.95
C ASN A 359 0.91 23.16 10.42
N ALA A 360 1.90 23.00 11.31
CA ALA A 360 1.69 22.66 12.71
C ALA A 360 2.88 23.11 13.58
N GLU A 361 2.62 23.39 14.86
CA GLU A 361 3.63 23.69 15.87
C GLU A 361 3.91 22.45 16.72
N CYS A 362 4.82 21.60 16.25
CA CYS A 362 5.10 20.29 16.83
C CYS A 362 6.47 19.75 16.39
N GLY A 363 6.86 18.60 16.93
CA GLY A 363 8.13 17.97 16.63
C GLY A 363 9.31 18.48 17.48
N GLY A 364 10.49 17.95 17.22
CA GLY A 364 11.73 18.36 17.88
C GLY A 364 12.65 17.21 18.27
N ILE A 365 13.84 17.56 18.76
CA ILE A 365 14.79 16.59 19.33
C ILE A 365 14.57 16.53 20.85
N LEU A 366 14.14 15.38 21.35
CA LEU A 366 13.78 15.19 22.76
C LEU A 366 14.81 14.32 23.47
N LYS A 367 15.38 14.84 24.56
CA LYS A 367 16.28 14.09 25.45
C LYS A 367 15.48 13.50 26.61
N VAL A 368 15.31 12.18 26.58
CA VAL A 368 14.50 11.47 27.57
C VAL A 368 15.35 10.88 28.69
N THR A 369 14.75 10.77 29.87
CA THR A 369 15.34 10.18 31.09
C THR A 369 14.43 9.06 31.60
N ASP A 370 14.72 8.50 32.79
CA ASP A 370 13.89 7.42 33.37
C ASP A 370 12.49 7.88 33.79
N SER A 371 12.28 9.21 33.85
CA SER A 371 10.98 9.83 34.12
C SER A 371 10.15 9.91 32.84
N TRP A 372 8.86 9.62 32.97
CA TRP A 372 7.90 9.79 31.87
C TRP A 372 7.85 11.24 31.39
N GLN A 373 7.94 11.40 30.08
CA GLN A 373 7.71 12.63 29.32
C GLN A 373 6.63 12.36 28.28
N GLU A 374 5.91 13.38 27.84
CA GLU A 374 4.75 13.22 26.95
C GLU A 374 4.89 14.05 25.68
N ILE A 375 4.34 13.54 24.58
CA ILE A 375 4.09 14.25 23.34
C ILE A 375 2.67 13.98 22.86
N GLU A 376 2.15 14.90 22.06
CA GLU A 376 0.81 14.82 21.51
C GLU A 376 0.78 15.34 20.07
N SER A 377 -0.22 14.90 19.31
CA SER A 377 -0.51 15.48 18.00
C SER A 377 -0.98 16.93 18.14
N PRO A 378 -0.82 17.77 17.10
CA PRO A 378 -1.33 19.14 17.10
C PRO A 378 -2.82 19.20 17.45
N GLY A 379 -3.20 20.12 18.33
CA GLY A 379 -4.60 20.32 18.72
C GLY A 379 -5.22 19.20 19.58
N TYR A 380 -4.42 18.26 20.09
CA TYR A 380 -4.93 17.19 20.96
C TYR A 380 -5.45 17.73 22.31
N PRO A 381 -6.50 17.11 22.89
CA PRO A 381 -7.46 16.21 22.25
C PRO A 381 -8.55 16.98 21.47
N ASP A 382 -8.65 18.28 21.72
CA ASP A 382 -9.63 19.19 21.14
C ASP A 382 -8.95 20.52 20.76
N PRO A 383 -9.12 21.01 19.52
CA PRO A 383 -10.09 20.56 18.51
C PRO A 383 -9.74 19.24 17.79
N GLY A 384 -8.51 18.73 17.96
CA GLY A 384 -7.92 17.67 17.15
C GLY A 384 -6.96 18.23 16.09
N TYR A 385 -6.33 17.34 15.34
CA TYR A 385 -5.39 17.72 14.28
C TYR A 385 -6.10 18.25 13.02
N ASP A 386 -5.40 19.05 12.23
CA ASP A 386 -5.85 19.52 10.92
C ASP A 386 -5.30 18.66 9.78
N SER A 387 -5.87 18.76 8.58
CA SER A 387 -5.33 18.10 7.37
C SER A 387 -4.04 18.76 6.89
N ASP A 388 -3.21 18.04 6.16
CA ASP A 388 -1.93 18.51 5.60
C ASP A 388 -0.91 18.96 6.68
N GLN A 389 -0.93 18.29 7.83
CA GLN A 389 0.03 18.51 8.91
C GLN A 389 1.12 17.46 8.93
N LYS A 390 2.30 17.88 9.37
CA LYS A 390 3.45 17.01 9.60
C LYS A 390 4.14 17.38 10.90
N CYS A 391 4.46 16.36 11.71
CA CYS A 391 5.38 16.49 12.84
C CYS A 391 6.40 15.34 12.83
N SER A 392 7.60 15.60 13.36
CA SER A 392 8.56 14.54 13.67
C SER A 392 9.28 14.81 14.99
N TRP A 393 9.35 13.81 15.86
CA TRP A 393 10.09 13.84 17.11
C TRP A 393 11.24 12.84 17.06
N LEU A 394 12.47 13.34 17.18
CA LEU A 394 13.68 12.53 17.31
C LEU A 394 14.02 12.36 18.78
N ILE A 395 13.73 11.19 19.33
CA ILE A 395 13.84 10.89 20.76
C ILE A 395 15.19 10.22 21.01
N LYS A 396 15.99 10.77 21.93
CA LYS A 396 17.35 10.32 22.22
C LYS A 396 17.58 10.15 23.73
N SER A 397 18.39 9.15 24.09
CA SER A 397 19.01 9.05 25.41
C SER A 397 20.51 9.32 25.33
N ASP A 398 21.03 10.09 26.28
CA ASP A 398 22.48 10.30 26.45
C ASP A 398 23.19 9.03 26.98
N ASP A 399 22.43 8.05 27.49
CA ASP A 399 22.95 6.75 27.93
C ASP A 399 22.79 5.69 26.83
N ALA A 400 23.89 5.34 26.17
CA ALA A 400 23.92 4.36 25.09
C ALA A 400 23.54 2.93 25.53
N THR A 401 23.48 2.64 26.84
CA THR A 401 23.05 1.34 27.36
C THR A 401 21.53 1.23 27.53
N LYS A 402 20.82 2.37 27.46
CA LYS A 402 19.37 2.42 27.59
C LYS A 402 18.67 2.45 26.24
N ARG A 403 17.39 2.07 26.26
CA ARG A 403 16.45 2.10 25.13
C ARG A 403 15.35 3.11 25.42
N ILE A 404 14.56 3.42 24.40
CA ILE A 404 13.37 4.27 24.52
C ILE A 404 12.16 3.37 24.65
N GLU A 405 11.40 3.54 25.72
CA GLU A 405 10.06 2.96 25.89
C GLU A 405 9.01 4.00 25.50
N LEU A 406 8.06 3.63 24.65
CA LEU A 406 6.94 4.46 24.23
C LEU A 406 5.61 3.75 24.50
N GLU A 407 4.60 4.50 24.93
CA GLU A 407 3.26 3.96 25.18
C GLU A 407 2.20 4.98 24.73
N PHE A 408 1.22 4.50 23.96
CA PHE A 408 0.03 5.28 23.62
C PHE A 408 -0.90 5.35 24.83
N ILE A 409 -1.22 6.58 25.23
CA ILE A 409 -2.09 6.86 26.38
C ILE A 409 -3.32 7.64 25.94
N GLU A 410 -4.35 7.63 26.79
CA GLU A 410 -5.57 8.43 26.60
C GLU A 410 -6.30 8.14 25.27
N ASP A 411 -6.88 9.16 24.63
CA ASP A 411 -7.67 9.02 23.41
C ASP A 411 -6.76 8.87 22.18
N PHE A 412 -7.22 8.06 21.22
CA PHE A 412 -6.52 7.76 19.98
C PHE A 412 -7.54 7.65 18.85
N SER A 413 -7.43 8.52 17.84
CA SER A 413 -8.35 8.49 16.70
C SER A 413 -7.73 9.12 15.47
N PHE A 414 -7.85 8.41 14.36
CA PHE A 414 -7.46 8.85 13.03
C PHE A 414 -8.49 8.39 12.01
N LEU A 415 -8.51 9.02 10.83
CA LEU A 415 -9.26 8.53 9.69
C LEU A 415 -8.89 7.07 9.36
N CYS A 416 -9.90 6.20 9.43
CA CYS A 416 -9.67 4.78 9.20
C CYS A 416 -9.63 4.45 7.70
N THR A 417 -8.44 4.08 7.23
CA THR A 417 -8.19 3.61 5.85
C THR A 417 -7.25 2.41 5.89
N SER A 418 -7.33 1.52 4.89
CA SER A 418 -6.57 0.26 4.87
C SER A 418 -5.04 0.43 4.79
N THR A 419 -4.58 1.63 4.44
CA THR A 419 -3.18 2.01 4.16
C THR A 419 -2.75 3.22 5.00
N CYS A 420 -3.59 3.62 5.98
CA CYS A 420 -3.39 4.74 6.87
C CYS A 420 -2.92 6.03 6.20
N VAL A 421 -3.85 6.77 5.60
CA VAL A 421 -3.60 8.09 4.99
C VAL A 421 -3.24 9.15 6.05
N ASP A 422 -3.91 9.11 7.21
CA ASP A 422 -3.55 9.88 8.39
C ASP A 422 -3.01 8.89 9.43
N PHE A 423 -1.84 9.16 10.01
CA PHE A 423 -1.18 8.18 10.86
C PHE A 423 -0.17 8.78 11.83
N VAL A 424 0.13 7.98 12.85
CA VAL A 424 1.37 8.07 13.64
C VAL A 424 2.25 6.87 13.31
N GLU A 425 3.51 7.12 13.00
CA GLU A 425 4.52 6.11 12.67
C GLU A 425 5.58 6.03 13.77
N LEU A 426 5.87 4.81 14.21
CA LEU A 426 6.96 4.53 15.16
C LEU A 426 8.14 3.87 14.45
N LYS A 427 9.30 4.52 14.45
CA LYS A 427 10.58 3.93 14.04
C LYS A 427 11.42 3.63 15.27
N ILE A 428 11.46 2.35 15.64
CA ILE A 428 12.11 1.87 16.87
C ILE A 428 13.17 0.78 16.59
N SER A 429 13.46 0.48 15.32
CA SER A 429 14.55 -0.42 14.92
C SER A 429 15.90 0.26 15.05
N ASP A 430 16.96 -0.53 15.02
CA ASP A 430 18.34 -0.08 14.80
C ASP A 430 18.55 0.64 13.46
N ASP A 431 17.82 0.22 12.42
CA ASP A 431 17.78 0.89 11.13
C ASP A 431 16.61 1.87 11.02
N LEU A 432 16.88 3.17 11.22
CA LEU A 432 15.89 4.25 11.12
C LEU A 432 15.51 4.62 9.67
N ARG A 433 16.18 4.02 8.68
CA ARG A 433 15.94 4.29 7.26
C ARG A 433 14.63 3.68 6.75
N ASN A 434 14.29 2.50 7.28
CA ASN A 434 13.09 1.77 6.88
C ASN A 434 11.82 2.50 7.37
N THR A 435 10.70 2.35 6.65
CA THR A 435 9.40 2.83 7.14
C THR A 435 9.02 2.06 8.41
N GLY A 436 8.46 2.77 9.38
CA GLY A 436 8.08 2.24 10.69
C GLY A 436 6.68 1.63 10.75
N PHE A 437 6.25 1.32 11.97
CA PHE A 437 4.90 0.85 12.25
C PHE A 437 3.93 2.02 12.14
N ARG A 438 3.01 1.98 11.16
CA ARG A 438 1.94 2.98 11.06
C ARG A 438 0.74 2.54 11.86
N PHE A 439 0.22 3.47 12.65
CA PHE A 439 -1.02 3.30 13.41
C PHE A 439 -2.03 4.36 12.97
N CYS A 440 -3.23 3.91 12.64
CA CYS A 440 -4.39 4.76 12.39
C CYS A 440 -5.68 4.06 12.85
N CYS A 441 -6.84 4.59 12.47
CA CYS A 441 -8.16 4.19 13.00
C CYS A 441 -8.28 4.49 14.51
N TYR A 442 -9.06 3.67 15.23
CA TYR A 442 -9.49 3.91 16.61
C TYR A 442 -8.86 2.92 17.61
N ASP A 443 -8.17 1.91 17.09
CA ASP A 443 -7.60 0.83 17.90
C ASP A 443 -6.26 1.30 18.47
N LYS A 444 -6.32 1.94 19.63
CA LYS A 444 -5.13 2.34 20.37
C LYS A 444 -4.31 1.10 20.74
N PRO A 445 -2.99 1.07 20.48
CA PRO A 445 -2.15 0.01 21.02
C PRO A 445 -2.20 0.00 22.56
N GLU A 446 -2.37 -1.19 23.14
CA GLU A 446 -2.39 -1.41 24.60
C GLU A 446 -1.04 -1.87 25.17
N ILE A 447 -0.03 -2.00 24.32
CA ILE A 447 1.32 -2.45 24.69
C ILE A 447 2.31 -1.28 24.72
N SER A 448 3.39 -1.42 25.49
CA SER A 448 4.55 -0.54 25.37
C SER A 448 5.51 -1.04 24.29
N PHE A 449 6.17 -0.09 23.63
CA PHE A 449 7.12 -0.33 22.55
C PHE A 449 8.52 0.05 23.03
N VAL A 450 9.46 -0.89 23.00
CA VAL A 450 10.85 -0.65 23.39
C VAL A 450 11.74 -0.68 22.16
N SER A 451 12.47 0.40 21.91
CA SER A 451 13.39 0.53 20.78
C SER A 451 14.60 -0.39 20.88
N GLN A 452 15.20 -0.72 19.74
CA GLN A 452 16.41 -1.56 19.70
C GLN A 452 17.66 -0.81 20.18
N THR A 453 17.68 0.51 19.97
CA THR A 453 18.78 1.41 20.32
C THR A 453 18.31 2.47 21.32
N ASN A 454 19.22 3.37 21.70
CA ASN A 454 18.94 4.55 22.53
C ASN A 454 18.22 5.69 21.78
N THR A 455 17.72 5.43 20.57
CA THR A 455 17.05 6.40 19.70
C THR A 455 15.74 5.83 19.17
N ALA A 456 14.73 6.68 19.02
CA ALA A 456 13.47 6.37 18.36
C ALA A 456 12.95 7.60 17.61
N ILE A 457 12.13 7.39 16.59
CA ILE A 457 11.43 8.48 15.89
C ILE A 457 9.93 8.24 15.95
N VAL A 458 9.19 9.30 16.28
CA VAL A 458 7.73 9.37 16.13
C VAL A 458 7.44 10.34 15.00
N ILE A 459 6.71 9.91 13.99
CA ILE A 459 6.30 10.74 12.86
C ILE A 459 4.79 10.83 12.87
N PHE A 460 4.25 12.02 12.69
CA PHE A 460 2.82 12.24 12.49
C PHE A 460 2.57 12.86 11.13
N ARG A 461 1.58 12.33 10.41
CA ARG A 461 1.13 12.82 9.11
C ARG A 461 -0.39 12.84 9.08
N SER A 462 -0.96 13.94 8.59
CA SER A 462 -2.37 14.02 8.21
C SER A 462 -2.46 14.57 6.79
N GLN A 463 -3.33 14.01 5.96
CA GLN A 463 -3.51 14.45 4.57
C GLN A 463 -4.95 14.87 4.28
N LEU A 464 -5.93 14.11 4.77
CA LEU A 464 -7.31 14.21 4.26
C LEU A 464 -8.33 14.66 5.29
N SER A 465 -8.03 14.60 6.58
CA SER A 465 -9.06 14.79 7.61
C SER A 465 -8.59 15.52 8.85
N GLN A 466 -9.53 15.70 9.76
CA GLN A 466 -9.34 16.18 11.12
C GLN A 466 -9.88 15.11 12.07
N ASP A 467 -9.11 14.74 13.08
CA ASP A 467 -9.55 13.83 14.14
C ASP A 467 -8.79 14.12 15.44
N ILE A 468 -9.05 13.37 16.51
CA ILE A 468 -8.49 13.60 17.86
C ILE A 468 -6.96 13.50 17.85
N GLY A 469 -6.40 12.56 17.07
CA GLY A 469 -4.97 12.29 17.02
C GLY A 469 -4.52 11.34 18.12
N PHE A 470 -3.42 11.66 18.80
CA PHE A 470 -2.79 10.76 19.77
C PHE A 470 -2.07 11.50 20.88
N LYS A 471 -1.85 10.77 21.98
CA LYS A 471 -0.89 11.12 23.02
C LYS A 471 0.01 9.93 23.34
N ILE A 472 1.32 10.18 23.42
CA ILE A 472 2.33 9.17 23.76
C ILE A 472 3.10 9.65 24.99
N ARG A 473 3.33 8.74 25.93
CA ARG A 473 4.37 8.91 26.95
C ARG A 473 5.61 8.09 26.62
N MET A 474 6.77 8.61 26.98
CA MET A 474 8.06 8.00 26.71
C MET A 474 9.05 8.19 27.85
N ARG A 475 10.00 7.26 27.98
CA ARG A 475 11.11 7.30 28.94
C ARG A 475 12.26 6.43 28.48
N THR A 476 13.39 6.51 29.18
CA THR A 476 14.47 5.54 29.03
C THR A 476 14.19 4.26 29.82
N THR A 477 14.62 3.12 29.29
CA THR A 477 14.45 1.81 29.93
C THR A 477 15.65 0.90 29.68
N THR A 478 15.82 -0.11 30.53
CA THR A 478 16.77 -1.22 30.33
C THR A 478 16.07 -2.50 29.86
N SER A 479 14.74 -2.46 29.72
CA SER A 479 13.95 -3.57 29.17
C SER A 479 14.50 -4.03 27.82
N GLU A 480 14.26 -5.30 27.50
CA GLU A 480 14.63 -5.84 26.20
C GLU A 480 13.88 -5.12 25.08
N ALA A 481 14.56 -4.94 23.95
CA ALA A 481 13.94 -4.38 22.77
C ALA A 481 12.81 -5.29 22.28
N ARG A 482 11.82 -4.70 21.62
CA ARG A 482 10.84 -5.51 20.90
C ARG A 482 11.56 -6.34 19.84
N THR A 483 11.46 -7.67 19.94
CA THR A 483 11.90 -8.55 18.87
C THR A 483 10.91 -8.43 17.71
N THR A 484 11.40 -8.06 16.53
CA THR A 484 10.65 -7.95 15.25
C THR A 484 10.08 -9.30 14.78
N LEU A 485 10.52 -10.39 15.40
CA LEU A 485 9.91 -11.69 15.21
C LEU A 485 8.66 -11.73 16.10
N ALA A 486 7.48 -11.60 15.49
CA ALA A 486 6.34 -12.39 15.98
C ALA A 486 6.91 -13.77 16.34
N PRO A 487 6.64 -14.32 17.53
CA PRO A 487 7.16 -15.62 17.90
C PRO A 487 6.88 -16.52 16.71
N ALA A 488 7.95 -17.03 16.09
CA ALA A 488 7.81 -18.11 15.15
C ALA A 488 7.04 -19.14 15.97
N ILE A 489 5.76 -19.32 15.65
CA ILE A 489 5.10 -20.57 15.99
C ILE A 489 5.92 -21.55 15.16
N ILE A 490 7.00 -22.03 15.76
CA ILE A 490 7.60 -23.29 15.40
C ILE A 490 6.48 -24.26 15.79
N THR A 491 5.51 -24.41 14.90
CA THR A 491 4.67 -25.58 14.86
C THR A 491 5.64 -26.70 14.53
N THR A 492 6.31 -27.19 15.58
CA THR A 492 6.81 -28.56 15.67
C THR A 492 5.61 -29.49 15.81
N THR A 493 4.57 -29.29 15.00
CA THR A 493 3.71 -30.39 14.62
C THR A 493 4.47 -31.09 13.51
N ILE A 494 5.19 -32.14 13.91
CA ILE A 494 5.45 -33.28 13.02
C ILE A 494 4.17 -33.47 12.22
N ALA A 495 4.26 -33.29 10.90
CA ALA A 495 3.12 -33.43 10.01
C ALA A 495 2.44 -34.76 10.38
N PRO A 496 1.16 -34.75 10.83
CA PRO A 496 0.49 -35.99 11.14
C PRO A 496 0.48 -36.81 9.86
N LEU A 497 0.96 -38.05 9.96
CA LEU A 497 0.83 -39.02 8.88
C LEU A 497 -0.64 -39.02 8.40
N PRO A 498 -0.88 -38.89 7.08
CA PRO A 498 -2.24 -38.85 6.56
C PRO A 498 -2.95 -40.15 6.94
N VAL A 499 -4.07 -40.02 7.66
CA VAL A 499 -4.92 -41.16 7.98
C VAL A 499 -5.71 -41.51 6.71
N ASP A 500 -5.68 -42.77 6.31
CA ASP A 500 -6.32 -43.29 5.08
C ASP A 500 -7.84 -43.45 5.25
N LEU A 501 -8.48 -42.44 5.84
CA LEU A 501 -9.93 -42.34 6.05
C LEU A 501 -10.46 -41.07 5.36
N PRO A 502 -11.62 -41.12 4.70
CA PRO A 502 -12.22 -39.95 4.05
C PRO A 502 -12.76 -38.95 5.09
N ASN A 503 -12.53 -37.66 4.85
CA ASN A 503 -13.13 -36.52 5.58
C ASN A 503 -12.83 -36.41 7.09
N VAL A 504 -11.57 -36.54 7.51
CA VAL A 504 -11.17 -36.36 8.92
C VAL A 504 -10.65 -34.95 9.16
N TRP A 505 -11.39 -34.15 9.91
CA TRP A 505 -10.94 -32.85 10.43
C TRP A 505 -10.21 -33.00 11.78
N ALA A 506 -9.24 -32.13 12.05
CA ALA A 506 -8.79 -31.86 13.42
C ALA A 506 -9.87 -31.08 14.18
N ASP A 507 -9.77 -31.06 15.52
CA ASP A 507 -10.58 -30.17 16.33
C ASP A 507 -10.32 -28.70 15.95
N TRP A 508 -11.34 -27.87 16.15
CA TRP A 508 -11.21 -26.44 15.98
C TRP A 508 -10.21 -25.87 16.97
N ALA A 509 -9.37 -24.95 16.49
CA ALA A 509 -8.58 -24.09 17.34
C ALA A 509 -9.49 -23.19 18.19
N GLU A 510 -8.93 -22.62 19.25
CA GLU A 510 -9.59 -21.58 20.03
C GLU A 510 -9.95 -20.38 19.15
N TRP A 511 -11.03 -19.70 19.51
CA TRP A 511 -11.42 -18.47 18.83
C TRP A 511 -10.38 -17.37 19.03
N SER A 512 -10.11 -16.60 17.98
CA SER A 512 -9.31 -15.37 18.08
C SER A 512 -9.95 -14.38 19.04
N THR A 513 -9.15 -13.42 19.52
CA THR A 513 -9.69 -12.24 20.16
C THR A 513 -10.68 -11.55 19.21
N CYS A 514 -11.71 -10.94 19.79
CA CYS A 514 -12.74 -10.26 19.02
C CYS A 514 -12.20 -8.94 18.47
N SER A 515 -12.47 -8.64 17.20
CA SER A 515 -11.96 -7.43 16.55
C SER A 515 -12.52 -6.11 17.11
N ARG A 516 -13.56 -6.16 17.95
CA ARG A 516 -14.13 -5.00 18.66
C ARG A 516 -14.59 -5.42 20.04
N THR A 517 -14.65 -4.48 20.99
CA THR A 517 -15.05 -4.74 22.39
C THR A 517 -16.57 -4.67 22.63
N CYS A 518 -17.35 -4.07 21.73
CA CYS A 518 -18.82 -3.96 21.77
C CYS A 518 -19.41 -3.68 20.37
N GLY A 519 -20.74 -3.63 20.26
CA GLY A 519 -21.48 -3.17 19.07
C GLY A 519 -21.93 -4.26 18.10
N GLY A 520 -21.66 -5.54 18.40
CA GLY A 520 -22.11 -6.72 17.64
C GLY A 520 -21.48 -6.94 16.26
N CYS A 521 -20.63 -6.01 15.81
CA CYS A 521 -19.82 -6.08 14.60
C CYS A 521 -18.39 -6.57 14.85
N GLY A 522 -18.07 -6.98 16.08
CA GLY A 522 -16.82 -7.67 16.35
C GLY A 522 -16.81 -8.99 15.61
N ILE A 523 -15.70 -9.31 14.95
CA ILE A 523 -15.49 -10.56 14.23
C ILE A 523 -14.37 -11.30 14.96
N ARG A 524 -14.60 -12.58 15.22
CA ARG A 524 -13.59 -13.54 15.66
C ARG A 524 -13.54 -14.69 14.66
N SER A 525 -12.38 -15.32 14.55
CA SER A 525 -12.20 -16.47 13.68
C SER A 525 -11.54 -17.63 14.42
N ARG A 526 -11.81 -18.86 13.97
CA ARG A 526 -11.07 -20.05 14.39
C ARG A 526 -10.84 -20.95 13.19
N VAL A 527 -9.80 -21.78 13.26
CA VAL A 527 -9.37 -22.64 12.15
C VAL A 527 -9.25 -24.09 12.61
N ARG A 528 -9.43 -25.04 11.69
CA ARG A 528 -9.14 -26.47 11.91
C ARG A 528 -8.37 -27.05 10.73
N THR A 529 -7.50 -28.01 10.99
CA THR A 529 -6.66 -28.62 9.95
C THR A 529 -7.32 -29.88 9.41
N CYS A 530 -7.42 -30.03 8.08
CA CYS A 530 -7.84 -31.29 7.48
C CYS A 530 -6.72 -32.33 7.63
N ARG A 531 -7.04 -33.51 8.18
CA ARG A 531 -6.11 -34.64 8.38
C ARG A 531 -6.18 -35.70 7.26
N SER A 532 -7.14 -35.56 6.34
CA SER A 532 -7.34 -36.43 5.18
C SER A 532 -6.93 -35.77 3.85
N LYS A 533 -6.85 -36.56 2.76
CA LYS A 533 -6.62 -36.03 1.39
C LYS A 533 -7.72 -35.08 0.89
N LYS A 534 -8.94 -35.24 1.39
CA LYS A 534 -10.10 -34.39 1.11
C LYS A 534 -10.97 -34.31 2.37
N CYS A 535 -11.33 -33.10 2.78
CA CYS A 535 -12.34 -32.87 3.80
C CYS A 535 -13.45 -31.98 3.24
N GLU A 536 -14.70 -32.29 3.58
CA GLU A 536 -15.89 -31.54 3.19
C GLU A 536 -16.32 -30.64 4.37
N GLY A 537 -16.68 -29.39 4.06
CA GLY A 537 -16.96 -28.33 5.03
C GLY A 537 -15.85 -27.30 5.15
N ARG A 538 -16.08 -26.26 5.97
CA ARG A 538 -15.17 -25.11 6.09
C ARG A 538 -13.98 -25.42 7.02
N ARG A 539 -12.79 -24.96 6.62
CA ARG A 539 -11.53 -25.00 7.41
C ARG A 539 -11.44 -23.85 8.41
N GLN A 540 -12.09 -22.73 8.10
CA GLN A 540 -12.16 -21.53 8.94
C GLN A 540 -13.61 -21.18 9.19
N GLU A 541 -13.88 -20.77 10.41
CA GLU A 541 -15.19 -20.31 10.84
C GLU A 541 -15.05 -18.89 11.37
N PHE A 542 -15.99 -18.03 10.98
CA PHE A 542 -16.13 -16.69 11.49
C PHE A 542 -17.37 -16.61 12.36
N GLY A 543 -17.24 -15.92 13.49
CA GLY A 543 -18.36 -15.64 14.37
C GLY A 543 -18.40 -14.16 14.67
N THR A 544 -19.62 -13.62 14.77
CA THR A 544 -19.80 -12.34 15.42
C THR A 544 -19.53 -12.48 16.91
N CYS A 545 -18.96 -11.44 17.50
CA CYS A 545 -18.59 -11.40 18.90
C CYS A 545 -18.80 -10.01 19.48
N ASN A 546 -18.85 -9.95 20.80
CA ASN A 546 -19.10 -8.72 21.56
C ASN A 546 -20.39 -8.01 21.13
N LEU A 547 -21.49 -8.78 21.20
CA LEU A 547 -22.87 -8.39 20.91
C LEU A 547 -23.46 -7.40 21.94
N GLN A 548 -22.72 -7.02 22.97
CA GLN A 548 -23.17 -5.97 23.89
C GLN A 548 -23.25 -4.65 23.13
N ALA A 549 -24.37 -3.92 23.22
CA ALA A 549 -24.47 -2.59 22.63
C ALA A 549 -23.44 -1.65 23.27
N CYS A 550 -22.77 -0.84 22.46
CA CYS A 550 -21.74 0.07 22.97
C CYS A 550 -22.40 1.14 23.86
N PRO A 551 -21.91 1.38 25.09
CA PRO A 551 -22.61 2.21 26.08
C PRO A 551 -22.88 3.65 25.62
N VAL A 552 -22.03 4.23 24.77
CA VAL A 552 -22.20 5.53 24.10
C VAL A 552 -21.25 5.53 22.89
N ASP A 553 -21.71 5.96 21.72
CA ASP A 553 -20.78 6.34 20.64
C ASP A 553 -20.16 7.69 20.99
N LYS A 554 -18.86 7.70 21.33
CA LYS A 554 -18.10 8.93 21.62
C LYS A 554 -18.24 9.96 20.47
N HIS A 555 -18.45 9.49 19.24
CA HIS A 555 -18.69 10.33 18.06
C HIS A 555 -20.06 11.04 18.12
N CYS A 556 -21.12 10.34 18.52
CA CYS A 556 -22.46 10.91 18.70
C CYS A 556 -22.46 11.97 19.80
N ALA A 557 -21.89 11.65 20.97
CA ALA A 557 -21.82 12.58 22.10
C ALA A 557 -21.09 13.89 21.75
N LYS A 558 -20.03 13.81 20.93
CA LYS A 558 -19.26 14.97 20.42
C LYS A 558 -20.03 15.77 19.35
N LEU A 559 -20.87 15.13 18.53
CA LEU A 559 -21.73 15.83 17.55
C LEU A 559 -22.84 16.65 18.24
N MET A 560 -23.40 16.15 19.33
CA MET A 560 -24.42 16.90 20.09
C MET A 560 -23.85 18.01 20.96
N SER A 561 -22.67 17.86 21.56
CA SER A 561 -22.05 18.94 22.36
C SER A 561 -21.76 20.19 21.53
N ASN A 562 -21.58 20.04 20.22
CA ASN A 562 -21.19 21.11 19.31
C ASN A 562 -22.37 21.80 18.59
N ASN A 563 -23.62 21.47 18.92
CA ASN A 563 -24.86 22.07 18.39
C ASN A 563 -24.87 22.30 16.86
N ARG A 564 -24.27 21.36 16.09
CA ARG A 564 -24.15 21.46 14.63
C ARG A 564 -25.47 21.06 13.96
N LEU A 565 -26.36 22.02 13.79
CA LEU A 565 -27.53 21.92 12.91
C LEU A 565 -27.06 21.82 11.45
N CYS A 566 -27.23 20.65 10.84
CA CYS A 566 -26.96 20.44 9.42
C CYS A 566 -28.11 21.00 8.58
N HIS A 567 -27.94 22.20 8.01
CA HIS A 567 -28.78 22.67 6.90
C HIS A 567 -27.92 22.77 5.63
N GLY A 568 -28.06 21.78 4.74
CA GLY A 568 -27.61 21.85 3.36
C GLY A 568 -26.11 21.63 3.12
N LYS A 569 -25.75 20.37 2.82
CA LYS A 569 -24.46 19.83 2.30
C LYS A 569 -23.29 19.96 3.30
N VAL A 570 -22.85 18.95 4.06
CA VAL A 570 -22.71 17.50 3.82
C VAL A 570 -22.75 16.76 5.18
N CYS A 571 -23.63 15.77 5.33
CA CYS A 571 -23.56 14.64 6.29
C CYS A 571 -24.43 13.52 5.70
N THR A 572 -23.88 12.38 5.30
CA THR A 572 -24.67 11.16 4.99
C THR A 572 -23.84 9.93 5.37
N LYS A 573 -24.37 8.88 6.02
CA LYS A 573 -25.73 8.30 5.95
C LYS A 573 -26.23 7.81 7.31
N ASN A 574 -27.36 8.31 7.79
CA ASN A 574 -28.67 7.65 7.67
C ASN A 574 -29.75 8.57 8.27
N ASP A 575 -30.84 8.76 7.53
CA ASP A 575 -31.96 9.60 7.89
C ASP A 575 -32.69 9.06 9.14
N ILE A 576 -32.39 9.64 10.30
CA ILE A 576 -33.31 9.98 11.41
C ILE A 576 -32.56 11.05 12.21
N SER A 577 -33.22 12.17 12.49
CA SER A 577 -32.71 13.19 13.42
C SER A 577 -32.39 12.54 14.78
N ILE A 578 -31.12 12.40 15.14
CA ILE A 578 -30.71 11.91 16.46
C ILE A 578 -31.12 12.98 17.48
N SER A 579 -32.14 12.68 18.30
CA SER A 579 -32.62 13.59 19.35
C SER A 579 -31.87 13.44 20.68
N SER A 580 -31.14 12.33 20.89
CA SER A 580 -30.18 12.16 21.99
C SER A 580 -29.11 11.09 21.71
N CYS A 581 -27.95 11.18 22.39
CA CYS A 581 -26.84 10.21 22.31
C CYS A 581 -26.73 9.30 23.53
N ASP A 582 -27.82 9.18 24.29
CA ASP A 582 -27.84 8.45 25.57
C ASP A 582 -28.23 6.97 25.43
N ALA A 583 -28.44 6.49 24.20
CA ALA A 583 -28.88 5.12 23.93
C ALA A 583 -27.73 4.24 23.43
N PRO A 584 -27.54 3.02 23.98
CA PRO A 584 -26.52 2.09 23.51
C PRO A 584 -26.68 1.78 22.00
N GLN A 585 -25.58 1.70 21.27
CA GLN A 585 -25.61 1.57 19.80
C GLN A 585 -25.02 0.25 19.31
N CYS A 586 -25.54 -0.21 18.17
CA CYS A 586 -25.12 -1.42 17.47
C CYS A 586 -24.72 -1.08 16.03
N CYS A 587 -23.71 -1.76 15.51
CA CYS A 587 -23.31 -1.62 14.11
C CYS A 587 -24.38 -2.18 13.19
N PRO A 588 -24.75 -1.49 12.09
CA PRO A 588 -25.58 -2.09 11.05
C PRO A 588 -24.96 -3.42 10.57
N PRO A 589 -25.74 -4.50 10.38
CA PRO A 589 -27.21 -4.57 10.40
C PRO A 589 -27.83 -4.81 11.79
N PHE A 590 -27.06 -4.86 12.87
CA PHE A 590 -27.57 -5.14 14.21
C PHE A 590 -28.30 -3.93 14.80
N GLN A 591 -29.43 -4.20 15.44
CA GLN A 591 -30.22 -3.23 16.19
C GLN A 591 -30.03 -3.46 17.69
N ASN A 592 -29.98 -2.38 18.46
CA ASN A 592 -29.96 -2.48 19.90
C ASN A 592 -31.36 -2.86 20.41
N ILE A 593 -31.48 -4.05 20.97
CA ILE A 593 -32.66 -4.54 21.67
C ILE A 593 -32.23 -4.84 23.10
N ASP A 594 -32.73 -4.06 24.06
CA ASP A 594 -32.45 -4.20 25.50
C ASP A 594 -30.95 -4.23 25.90
N GLY A 595 -30.11 -3.44 25.22
CA GLY A 595 -28.67 -3.35 25.48
C GLY A 595 -27.83 -4.41 24.77
N MET A 596 -28.43 -5.22 23.91
CA MET A 596 -27.78 -6.25 23.12
C MET A 596 -28.05 -6.04 21.62
N CYS A 597 -27.02 -6.22 20.81
CA CYS A 597 -27.06 -6.12 19.36
C CYS A 597 -27.61 -7.39 18.74
N GLN A 598 -28.81 -7.29 18.19
CA GLN A 598 -29.52 -8.39 17.54
C GLN A 598 -29.75 -8.04 16.07
N SER A 599 -29.55 -9.00 15.17
CA SER A 599 -29.94 -8.81 13.77
C SER A 599 -31.44 -9.06 13.64
N ASP A 600 -32.06 -8.36 12.70
CA ASP A 600 -33.44 -8.48 12.24
C ASP A 600 -33.79 -9.83 11.57
N GLN A 601 -32.88 -10.81 11.66
CA GLN A 601 -33.07 -12.17 11.15
C GLN A 601 -33.26 -13.19 12.27
N GLN A 602 -34.15 -12.89 13.21
CA GLN A 602 -34.71 -13.90 14.09
C GLN A 602 -35.79 -14.69 13.34
N ASN A 603 -35.35 -15.65 12.50
CA ASN A 603 -36.01 -16.94 12.22
C ASN A 603 -35.33 -17.78 11.11
N GLN A 604 -34.02 -17.66 10.89
CA GLN A 604 -33.28 -18.68 10.11
C GLN A 604 -31.92 -18.95 10.74
N HIS A 605 -31.91 -19.81 11.76
CA HIS A 605 -30.70 -20.20 12.45
C HIS A 605 -29.82 -21.21 11.68
N ASP A 606 -30.11 -21.52 10.39
CA ASP A 606 -29.32 -22.50 9.63
C ASP A 606 -29.00 -22.16 8.16
N GLU A 607 -29.50 -21.08 7.55
CA GLU A 607 -29.26 -20.83 6.10
C GLU A 607 -29.12 -19.36 5.68
N LEU A 608 -28.27 -18.58 6.36
CA LEU A 608 -27.74 -17.33 5.80
C LEU A 608 -26.40 -17.55 5.10
N TRP A 609 -26.54 -18.24 3.98
CA TRP A 609 -25.58 -18.30 2.89
C TRP A 609 -25.53 -16.95 2.19
N LEU A 610 -24.45 -16.20 2.38
CA LEU A 610 -24.04 -15.24 1.36
C LEU A 610 -23.52 -16.05 0.17
N SER A 611 -24.35 -16.15 -0.87
CA SER A 611 -23.90 -16.38 -2.24
C SER A 611 -23.12 -15.15 -2.69
N ILE A 612 -21.81 -15.12 -2.43
CA ILE A 612 -20.81 -14.31 -3.12
C ILE A 612 -19.54 -15.15 -3.20
#